data_AF-A0A932RG84-F1
#
_entry.id   AF-A0A932RG84-F1
#
_cell.length_a   1.000
_cell.length_b   1.000
_cell.length_c   1.000
_cell.angle_alpha   90.00
_cell.angle_beta   90.00
_cell.angle_gamma   90.00
#
_symmetry.space_group_name_H-M   'P 1'
#
loop_
_entity.id
_entity.type
_entity.pdbx_description
1 polymer ?
#
loop_
_entity_poly.entity_id
_entity_poly.type
_entity_poly.pdbx_seq_one_letter_code
_entity_poly.pdbx_strand_id
1 'polypeptide(L)' 'MRTSVYALISLVAAIAIHASLYAANLSIGTEVGQVYPNYILPSLSDGRPLALSQFRGRKIILHQFASW' A
#
# COMPACT_ATOMS: atom_id res chain seq x y z
N MET A 1 -39.77 -16.54 13.38
CA MET A 1 -39.42 -15.55 12.33
C MET A 1 -38.52 -14.40 12.82
N ARG A 2 -38.71 -13.84 14.04
CA ARG A 2 -37.90 -12.70 14.52
C ARG A 2 -36.42 -13.04 14.79
N THR A 3 -36.13 -14.26 15.26
CA THR A 3 -34.76 -14.74 15.55
C THR A 3 -33.90 -14.89 14.29
N SER A 4 -34.50 -15.30 13.16
CA SER A 4 -33.82 -15.46 11.87
C SER A 4 -33.34 -14.13 11.28
N VAL A 5 -34.05 -13.03 11.55
CA VAL A 5 -33.69 -11.68 11.05
C VAL A 5 -32.46 -11.14 11.78
N TYR A 6 -32.36 -11.32 13.10
CA TYR A 6 -31.19 -10.88 13.86
C TYR A 6 -29.92 -11.67 13.50
N ALA A 7 -30.05 -12.96 13.20
CA ALA A 7 -28.94 -13.77 12.71
C ALA A 7 -28.41 -13.26 11.37
N LEU A 8 -29.31 -12.87 10.44
CA LEU A 8 -28.93 -12.33 9.14
C LEU A 8 -28.23 -10.97 9.28
N ILE A 9 -28.75 -10.07 10.12
CA ILE A 9 -28.15 -8.75 10.36
C ILE A 9 -26.76 -8.89 10.98
N SER A 10 -26.60 -9.79 11.95
CA SER A 10 -25.30 -10.04 12.61
C SER A 10 -24.27 -10.61 11.64
N LEU A 11 -24.68 -11.49 10.73
CA LEU A 11 -23.81 -12.06 9.71
C LEU A 11 -23.34 -11.00 8.71
N VAL A 12 -24.25 -10.13 8.24
CA VAL A 12 -23.91 -9.03 7.33
C VAL A 12 -22.95 -8.05 7.98
N ALA A 13 -23.17 -7.71 9.26
CA ALA A 13 -22.27 -6.86 10.02
C ALA A 13 -20.87 -7.48 10.17
N ALA A 14 -20.79 -8.77 10.47
CA ALA A 14 -19.51 -9.49 10.59
C ALA A 14 -18.73 -9.51 9.26
N ILE A 15 -19.41 -9.71 8.13
CA ILE A 15 -18.79 -9.68 6.78
C ILE A 15 -18.25 -8.28 6.45
N ALA A 16 -19.02 -7.22 6.74
CA ALA A 16 -18.60 -5.84 6.48
C ALA A 16 -17.36 -5.45 7.31
N ILE A 17 -17.30 -5.87 8.57
CA ILE A 17 -16.14 -5.65 9.45
C ILE A 17 -14.91 -6.38 8.93
N HIS A 18 -15.04 -7.66 8.54
CA HIS A 18 -13.92 -8.44 8.00
C HIS A 18 -13.35 -7.85 6.70
N ALA A 19 -14.22 -7.38 5.80
CA ALA A 19 -13.80 -6.76 4.54
C ALA A 19 -13.00 -5.46 4.76
N SER A 20 -13.39 -4.66 5.75
CA SER A 20 -12.74 -3.38 6.08
C SER A 20 -11.33 -3.57 6.64
N LEU A 21 -11.11 -4.64 7.42
CA LEU A 21 -9.80 -5.00 7.96
C LEU A 21 -8.84 -5.53 6.89
N TYR A 22 -9.36 -6.18 5.83
CA TYR A 22 -8.56 -6.63 4.70
C TYR A 22 -8.06 -5.48 3.83
N ALA A 23 -8.89 -4.46 3.59
CA ALA A 23 -8.49 -3.27 2.83
C ALA A 23 -7.37 -2.48 3.50
N ALA A 24 -7.34 -2.45 4.85
CA ALA A 24 -6.29 -1.80 5.62
C ALA A 24 -4.93 -2.53 5.58
N ASN A 25 -4.89 -3.77 5.08
CA ASN A 25 -3.70 -4.64 5.04
C ASN A 25 -3.17 -4.90 3.63
N LEU A 26 -3.52 -4.07 2.64
CA LEU A 26 -2.84 -4.14 1.34
C LEU A 26 -1.38 -3.74 1.52
N SER A 27 -0.50 -4.73 1.44
CA SER A 27 0.95 -4.48 1.36
C SER A 27 1.24 -3.73 0.08
N ILE A 28 1.83 -2.56 0.22
CA ILE A 28 2.21 -1.70 -0.90
C ILE A 28 3.69 -1.84 -1.25
N GLY A 29 4.38 -2.82 -0.65
CA GLY A 29 5.79 -3.13 -0.88
C GLY A 29 6.77 -2.21 -0.16
N THR A 30 6.30 -1.39 0.79
CA THR A 30 7.16 -0.54 1.63
C THR A 30 7.61 -1.24 2.91
N GLU A 31 7.11 -2.44 3.18
CA GLU A 31 7.42 -3.23 4.36
C GLU A 31 8.82 -3.87 4.26
N VAL A 32 9.46 -4.07 5.43
CA VAL A 32 10.79 -4.67 5.49
C VAL A 32 10.78 -6.09 4.91
N GLY A 33 11.74 -6.38 4.04
CA GLY A 33 11.89 -7.68 3.39
C GLY A 33 11.06 -7.84 2.10
N GLN A 34 10.16 -6.91 1.79
CA GLN A 34 9.45 -6.89 0.51
C GLN A 34 10.26 -6.14 -0.57
N VAL A 35 9.97 -6.46 -1.83
CA VAL A 35 10.53 -5.72 -2.97
C VAL A 35 9.88 -4.35 -3.01
N TYR A 36 10.71 -3.31 -2.89
CA TYR A 36 10.23 -1.93 -2.95
C TYR A 36 9.63 -1.59 -4.33
N PRO A 37 8.51 -0.82 -4.40
CA PRO A 37 7.89 -0.43 -5.65
C PRO A 37 8.85 0.29 -6.59
N ASN A 38 8.74 0.00 -7.88
CA ASN A 38 9.55 0.69 -8.88
C ASN A 38 8.90 2.02 -9.29
N TYR A 39 9.20 3.09 -8.55
CA TYR A 39 8.78 4.43 -8.91
C TYR A 39 9.59 4.99 -10.08
N ILE A 40 8.90 5.74 -10.95
CA ILE A 40 9.50 6.53 -12.02
C ILE A 40 9.19 7.99 -11.70
N LEU A 41 10.24 8.77 -11.46
CA LEU A 41 10.15 10.18 -11.07
C LEU A 41 11.04 11.01 -12.01
N PRO A 42 10.72 12.30 -12.23
CA PRO A 42 11.63 13.18 -12.95
C PRO A 42 12.94 13.37 -12.17
N SER A 43 14.07 13.26 -12.85
CA SER A 43 15.37 13.59 -12.28
C SER A 43 15.49 15.08 -12.00
N LEU A 44 16.13 15.43 -10.87
CA LEU A 44 16.44 16.82 -10.53
C LEU A 44 17.49 17.44 -11.47
N SER A 45 18.36 16.63 -12.09
CA SER A 45 19.46 17.13 -12.91
C SER A 45 19.03 17.59 -14.30
N ASP A 46 18.09 16.87 -14.92
CA ASP A 46 17.74 17.05 -16.33
C ASP A 46 16.23 16.88 -16.63
N GLY A 47 15.41 16.63 -15.61
CA GLY A 47 13.96 16.41 -15.76
C GLY A 47 13.58 15.09 -16.43
N ARG A 48 14.53 14.24 -16.82
CA ARG A 48 14.23 12.99 -17.52
C ARG A 48 13.65 11.94 -16.57
N PRO A 49 12.85 10.98 -17.07
CA PRO A 49 12.36 9.89 -16.25
C PRO A 49 13.50 9.06 -15.65
N LEU A 50 13.50 8.94 -14.34
CA LEU A 50 14.45 8.16 -13.55
C LEU A 50 13.69 7.10 -12.76
N ALA A 51 14.01 5.82 -13.00
CA ALA A 51 13.37 4.71 -12.31
C ALA A 51 14.25 4.18 -11.17
N LEU A 52 13.65 3.83 -10.03
CA LEU A 52 14.37 3.23 -8.91
C LEU A 52 15.10 1.93 -9.29
N SER A 53 14.55 1.16 -10.24
CA SER A 53 15.16 -0.07 -10.76
C SER A 53 16.54 0.14 -11.38
N GLN A 54 16.86 1.35 -11.85
CA GLN A 54 18.18 1.66 -12.42
C GLN A 54 19.30 1.64 -11.37
N PHE A 55 18.96 1.75 -10.08
CA PHE A 55 19.92 1.71 -8.97
C PHE A 55 20.10 0.31 -8.35
N ARG A 56 19.49 -0.73 -8.93
CA ARG A 56 19.65 -2.11 -8.45
C ARG A 56 21.12 -2.54 -8.42
N GLY A 57 21.45 -3.42 -7.49
CA GLY A 57 22.84 -3.82 -7.21
C GLY A 57 23.61 -2.84 -6.31
N ARG A 58 22.97 -1.75 -5.86
CA ARG A 58 23.52 -0.79 -4.90
C ARG A 58 22.63 -0.71 -3.67
N LYS A 59 23.22 -0.49 -2.49
CA LYS A 59 22.46 -0.07 -1.30
C LYS A 59 22.11 1.40 -1.47
N ILE A 60 20.82 1.73 -1.38
CA ILE A 60 20.31 3.08 -1.60
C ILE A 60 19.48 3.55 -0.41
N ILE A 61 19.37 4.87 -0.25
CA ILE A 61 18.45 5.51 0.68
C ILE A 61 17.48 6.35 -0.16
N LEU A 62 16.19 6.08 -0.05
CA LEU A 62 15.16 6.95 -0.62
C LEU A 62 14.83 8.03 0.41
N HIS A 63 15.18 9.28 0.10
CA HIS A 63 14.86 10.43 0.94
C HIS A 63 13.69 11.19 0.33
N GLN A 64 12.51 11.08 0.94
CA GLN A 64 11.32 11.85 0.59
C GLN A 64 11.13 12.95 1.63
N PHE A 65 11.07 14.20 1.18
CA PHE A 65 10.94 15.37 2.05
C PHE A 65 10.01 16.41 1.43
N ALA A 66 9.58 17.35 2.26
CA ALA A 66 8.90 18.56 1.82
C ALA A 66 9.51 19.75 2.58
N SER A 67 9.70 20.88 1.90
CA SER A 67 10.48 22.01 2.43
C SER A 67 9.67 23.04 3.23
N TRP A 68 8.37 22.80 3.40
CA TRP A 68 7.44 23.71 4.05
C TRP A 68 7.31 23.45 5.55
#